data_AF-A0A843CSG7-F1
#
_entry.id   AF-A0A843CSG7-F1
#
_cell.length_a   1.000
_cell.length_b   1.000
_cell.length_c   1.000
_cell.angle_alpha   90.00
_cell.angle_beta   90.00
_cell.angle_gamma   90.00
#
_symmetry.space_group_name_H-M   'P 1'
#
loop_
_entity.id
_entity.type
_entity.pdbx_description
1 polymer ?
#
loop_
_entity_poly.entity_id
_entity_poly.type
_entity_poly.pdbx_seq_one_letter_code
_entity_poly.pdbx_strand_id
1 'polypeptide(L)'
;MSDLYLDSTAIKCFLDCREAFRLRYIENLVAAEPSFHQAIGIAVHLAAETHNRGGSFEDGLRLAADELQKFPENLLNPYSQTRFRELAAELPSMVACYFDEIDNSDLEIIAIEEEWSYEYLPRVFLCGRKDKVGRRASGDYVLFDLKTASEIGKNWKAEFRGSMLRDFGLALYDWHESRILRVPSTVKVECLVKPYKTKEPRIEIFDLPEITAYRKRFEQQLAWVVNEIVHYHNYYKDQHPWPMAQGQCLTKYGPCEYLKVCCFGRSNKILSEYIPRTEHLEVRRQREVPADSALNEANQKGRERNHNWNKSHK
;
A
#
# COMPACT_ATOMS: atom_id res chain seq x y z
N MET A 1 14.95 -2.38 -21.31
CA MET A 1 14.26 -1.99 -20.06
C MET A 1 13.21 -3.04 -19.77
N SER A 2 12.88 -3.34 -18.52
CA SER A 2 11.62 -4.00 -18.16
C SER A 2 10.50 -2.95 -18.17
N ASP A 3 9.25 -3.39 -18.26
CA ASP A 3 8.11 -2.47 -18.09
C ASP A 3 8.04 -2.02 -16.62
N LEU A 4 7.74 -0.75 -16.38
CA LEU A 4 7.69 -0.15 -15.05
C LEU A 4 6.24 0.14 -14.66
N TYR A 5 5.80 -0.46 -13.55
CA TYR A 5 4.45 -0.26 -12.99
C TYR A 5 4.51 0.61 -11.74
N LEU A 6 3.81 1.74 -11.79
CA LEU A 6 3.82 2.76 -10.74
C LEU A 6 2.41 2.96 -10.21
N ASP A 7 2.14 2.37 -9.06
CA ASP A 7 0.99 2.73 -8.24
C ASP A 7 1.34 3.87 -7.26
N SER A 8 0.33 4.39 -6.57
CA SER A 8 0.51 5.47 -5.59
C SER A 8 1.48 5.09 -4.47
N THR A 9 1.46 3.83 -4.02
CA THR A 9 2.36 3.32 -2.99
C THR A 9 3.80 3.25 -3.49
N ALA A 10 4.01 2.93 -4.77
CA ALA A 10 5.31 2.92 -5.43
C ALA A 10 5.88 4.34 -5.54
N ILE A 11 5.08 5.29 -6.02
CA ILE A 11 5.45 6.70 -6.12
C ILE A 11 5.81 7.26 -4.74
N LYS A 12 4.97 7.02 -3.74
CA LYS A 12 5.22 7.43 -2.36
C LYS A 12 6.51 6.79 -1.81
N CYS A 13 6.70 5.49 -2.03
CA CYS A 13 7.90 4.78 -1.59
C CYS A 13 9.16 5.37 -2.21
N PHE A 14 9.13 5.77 -3.49
CA PHE A 14 10.27 6.43 -4.14
C PHE A 14 10.60 7.79 -3.51
N LEU A 15 9.57 8.61 -3.26
CA LEU A 15 9.73 9.93 -2.64
C LEU A 15 10.25 9.83 -1.20
N ASP A 16 9.81 8.83 -0.44
CA ASP A 16 10.24 8.63 0.94
C ASP A 16 11.64 7.96 1.01
N CYS A 17 11.89 6.94 0.18
CA CYS A 17 13.15 6.21 0.12
C CYS A 17 13.37 5.48 -1.22
N ARG A 18 14.26 6.03 -2.07
CA ARG A 18 14.56 5.47 -3.39
C ARG A 18 15.12 4.05 -3.35
N GLU A 19 15.93 3.73 -2.33
CA GLU A 19 16.47 2.38 -2.14
C GLU A 19 15.38 1.38 -1.72
N ALA A 20 14.44 1.79 -0.87
CA ALA A 20 13.26 0.98 -0.53
C ALA A 20 12.40 0.72 -1.77
N PHE A 21 12.18 1.74 -2.59
CA PHE A 21 11.46 1.60 -3.86
C PHE A 21 12.14 0.58 -4.76
N ARG A 22 13.45 0.68 -4.94
CA ARG A 22 14.24 -0.24 -5.77
C ARG A 22 14.08 -1.68 -5.30
N LEU A 23 14.28 -1.93 -4.00
CA LEU A 23 14.12 -3.25 -3.42
C LEU A 23 12.69 -3.78 -3.64
N ARG A 24 11.68 -2.98 -3.30
CA ARG A 24 10.28 -3.41 -3.30
C ARG A 24 9.65 -3.56 -4.68
N TYR A 25 9.88 -2.61 -5.58
CA TYR A 25 9.16 -2.50 -6.85
C TYR A 25 10.00 -2.90 -8.06
N ILE A 26 11.33 -2.93 -7.95
CA ILE A 26 12.22 -3.38 -9.03
C ILE A 26 12.76 -4.79 -8.76
N GLU A 27 13.20 -5.07 -7.52
CA GLU A 27 13.74 -6.38 -7.15
C GLU A 27 12.73 -7.32 -6.50
N ASN A 28 11.50 -6.85 -6.26
CA ASN A 28 10.43 -7.59 -5.61
C ASN A 28 10.78 -8.14 -4.21
N LEU A 29 11.48 -7.34 -3.39
CA LEU A 29 11.92 -7.68 -2.02
C LEU A 29 11.27 -6.78 -0.96
N VAL A 30 10.68 -7.39 0.06
CA VAL A 30 10.12 -6.72 1.24
C VAL A 30 10.69 -7.31 2.52
N ALA A 31 10.63 -6.56 3.63
CA ALA A 31 11.07 -7.08 4.92
C ALA A 31 10.27 -8.34 5.29
N ALA A 32 10.95 -9.30 5.93
CA ALA A 32 10.32 -10.54 6.36
C ALA A 32 9.33 -10.35 7.51
N GLU A 33 9.50 -9.31 8.35
CA GLU A 33 8.57 -8.98 9.43
C GLU A 33 7.29 -8.36 8.84
N PRO A 34 6.12 -9.00 9.00
CA PRO A 34 4.87 -8.53 8.42
C PRO A 34 4.29 -7.34 9.20
N SER A 35 3.56 -6.46 8.51
CA SER A 35 2.82 -5.36 9.16
C SER A 35 1.43 -5.83 9.60
N PHE A 36 1.23 -6.02 10.90
CA PHE A 36 -0.10 -6.39 11.42
C PHE A 36 -1.14 -5.28 11.21
N HIS A 37 -0.72 -4.00 11.19
CA HIS A 37 -1.61 -2.89 10.86
C HIS A 37 -2.12 -2.97 9.43
N GLN A 38 -1.27 -3.40 8.49
CA GLN A 38 -1.69 -3.63 7.11
C GLN A 38 -2.66 -4.79 7.01
N ALA A 39 -2.42 -5.90 7.73
CA ALA A 39 -3.33 -7.05 7.76
C ALA A 39 -4.73 -6.68 8.28
N ILE A 40 -4.80 -5.92 9.38
CA ILE A 40 -6.07 -5.38 9.89
C ILE A 40 -6.75 -4.47 8.85
N GLY A 41 -5.97 -3.61 8.18
CA GLY A 41 -6.47 -2.77 7.10
C GLY A 41 -7.10 -3.59 5.97
N ILE A 42 -6.40 -4.62 5.47
CA ILE A 42 -6.89 -5.49 4.41
C ILE A 42 -8.18 -6.20 4.83
N ALA A 43 -8.23 -6.75 6.05
CA ALA A 43 -9.44 -7.39 6.56
C ALA A 43 -10.65 -6.44 6.59
N VAL A 44 -10.46 -5.19 7.02
CA VAL A 44 -11.51 -4.17 7.00
C VAL A 44 -11.94 -3.83 5.56
N HIS A 45 -11.01 -3.71 4.62
CA HIS A 45 -11.33 -3.46 3.21
C HIS A 45 -12.16 -4.60 2.61
N LEU A 46 -11.85 -5.88 2.92
CA LEU A 46 -12.65 -7.02 2.45
C LEU A 46 -14.10 -6.97 2.95
N ALA A 47 -14.29 -6.60 4.22
CA ALA A 47 -15.63 -6.44 4.77
C ALA A 47 -16.38 -5.25 4.12
N ALA A 48 -15.68 -4.12 3.93
CA ALA A 48 -16.23 -2.95 3.27
C ALA A 48 -16.57 -3.20 1.80
N GLU A 49 -15.73 -3.93 1.06
CA GLU A 49 -16.02 -4.39 -0.29
C GLU A 49 -17.31 -5.22 -0.31
N THR A 50 -17.44 -6.18 0.62
CA THR A 50 -18.63 -7.01 0.75
C THR A 50 -19.89 -6.17 0.99
N HIS A 51 -19.81 -5.22 1.91
CA HIS A 51 -20.90 -4.27 2.19
C HIS A 51 -21.30 -3.48 0.93
N ASN A 52 -20.31 -2.87 0.26
CA ASN A 52 -20.56 -2.03 -0.92
C ASN A 52 -21.11 -2.83 -2.11
N ARG A 53 -20.87 -4.16 -2.16
CA ARG A 53 -21.46 -5.09 -3.14
C ARG A 53 -22.87 -5.58 -2.74
N GLY A 54 -23.42 -5.15 -1.60
CA GLY A 54 -24.72 -5.57 -1.09
C GLY A 54 -24.70 -6.92 -0.36
N GLY A 55 -23.54 -7.40 0.07
CA GLY A 55 -23.39 -8.58 0.91
C GLY A 55 -23.81 -8.33 2.36
N SER A 56 -23.98 -9.41 3.13
CA SER A 56 -24.37 -9.31 4.55
C SER A 56 -23.18 -9.04 5.47
N PHE A 57 -23.48 -8.61 6.70
CA PHE A 57 -22.49 -8.43 7.76
C PHE A 57 -21.71 -9.73 8.05
N GLU A 58 -22.41 -10.86 8.11
CA GLU A 58 -21.82 -12.16 8.39
C GLU A 58 -20.82 -12.59 7.32
N ASP A 59 -21.13 -12.35 6.05
CA ASP A 59 -20.22 -12.65 4.94
C ASP A 59 -18.98 -11.75 4.98
N GLY A 60 -19.17 -10.44 5.22
CA GLY A 60 -18.06 -9.50 5.33
C GLY A 60 -17.13 -9.84 6.50
N LEU A 61 -17.71 -10.14 7.67
CA LEU A 61 -16.94 -10.53 8.86
C LEU A 61 -16.20 -11.86 8.65
N ARG A 62 -16.84 -12.85 8.02
CA ARG A 62 -16.22 -14.14 7.72
C ARG A 62 -15.00 -13.96 6.81
N LEU A 63 -15.14 -13.22 5.70
CA LEU A 63 -14.02 -12.96 4.78
C LEU A 63 -12.86 -12.21 5.47
N ALA A 64 -13.20 -11.20 6.29
CA ALA A 64 -12.21 -10.46 7.06
C ALA A 64 -11.46 -11.35 8.07
N ALA A 65 -12.18 -12.22 8.79
CA ALA A 65 -11.61 -13.14 9.75
C ALA A 65 -10.74 -14.22 9.09
N ASP A 66 -11.20 -14.78 7.96
CA ASP A 66 -10.44 -15.76 7.16
C ASP A 66 -9.11 -15.17 6.67
N GLU A 67 -9.08 -13.88 6.33
CA GLU A 67 -7.84 -13.20 5.95
C GLU A 67 -6.87 -13.03 7.12
N LEU A 68 -7.36 -12.64 8.31
CA LEU A 68 -6.50 -12.52 9.50
C LEU A 68 -5.91 -13.86 9.95
N GLN A 69 -6.60 -14.98 9.74
CA GLN A 69 -6.09 -16.32 10.07
C GLN A 69 -4.84 -16.70 9.26
N LYS A 70 -4.64 -16.11 8.08
CA LYS A 70 -3.45 -16.35 7.24
C LYS A 70 -2.22 -15.58 7.73
N PHE A 71 -2.39 -14.63 8.65
CA PHE A 71 -1.32 -13.75 9.10
C PHE A 71 -0.29 -14.51 9.94
N PRO A 72 1.02 -14.47 9.59
CA PRO A 72 2.06 -15.23 10.29
C PRO A 72 2.48 -14.54 11.59
N GLU A 73 1.60 -14.60 12.60
CA GLU A 73 1.74 -13.93 13.89
C GLU A 73 3.05 -14.28 14.62
N ASN A 74 3.55 -15.51 14.45
CA ASN A 74 4.78 -15.98 15.07
C ASN A 74 6.05 -15.23 14.62
N LEU A 75 5.97 -14.45 13.52
CA LEU A 75 7.06 -13.59 13.04
C LEU A 75 7.10 -12.22 13.73
N LEU A 76 6.05 -11.86 14.48
CA LEU A 76 6.01 -10.61 15.23
C LEU A 76 6.77 -10.71 16.55
N ASN A 77 7.33 -9.59 17.00
CA ASN A 77 7.81 -9.45 18.37
C ASN A 77 6.66 -9.56 19.41
N PRO A 78 6.92 -9.94 20.68
CA PRO A 78 5.87 -10.20 21.67
C PRO A 78 4.89 -9.04 21.88
N TYR A 79 5.38 -7.80 21.89
CA TYR A 79 4.51 -6.62 22.01
C TYR A 79 3.55 -6.50 20.83
N SER A 80 4.04 -6.71 19.61
CA SER A 80 3.23 -6.62 18.39
C SER A 80 2.23 -7.77 18.28
N GLN A 81 2.57 -8.97 18.79
CA GLN A 81 1.61 -10.09 18.90
C GLN A 81 0.42 -9.71 19.80
N THR A 82 0.69 -9.16 20.99
CA THR A 82 -0.36 -8.68 21.89
C THR A 82 -1.26 -7.65 21.22
N ARG A 83 -0.67 -6.64 20.58
CA ARG A 83 -1.43 -5.59 19.88
C ARG A 83 -2.22 -6.12 18.68
N PHE A 84 -1.69 -7.10 17.96
CA PHE A 84 -2.41 -7.77 16.88
C PHE A 84 -3.64 -8.50 17.40
N ARG A 85 -3.49 -9.35 18.44
CA ARG A 85 -4.61 -10.09 19.04
C ARG A 85 -5.69 -9.17 19.58
N GLU A 86 -5.30 -8.07 20.24
CA GLU A 86 -6.24 -7.05 20.72
C GLU A 86 -7.06 -6.45 19.56
N LEU A 87 -6.41 -6.02 18.48
CA LEU A 87 -7.13 -5.46 17.32
C LEU A 87 -7.94 -6.50 16.55
N ALA A 88 -7.46 -7.73 16.45
CA ALA A 88 -8.17 -8.82 15.79
C ALA A 88 -9.45 -9.21 16.56
N ALA A 89 -9.42 -9.17 17.89
CA ALA A 89 -10.60 -9.39 18.73
C ALA A 89 -11.67 -8.30 18.52
N GLU A 90 -11.26 -7.08 18.17
CA GLU A 90 -12.13 -5.94 17.88
C GLU A 90 -12.64 -5.92 16.43
N LEU A 91 -12.24 -6.88 15.59
CA LEU A 91 -12.66 -6.93 14.18
C LEU A 91 -14.20 -6.93 14.02
N PRO A 92 -15.00 -7.70 14.79
CA PRO A 92 -16.46 -7.66 14.67
C PRO A 92 -17.04 -6.27 14.90
N SER A 93 -16.59 -5.56 15.94
CA SER A 93 -17.03 -4.19 16.27
C SER A 93 -16.63 -3.19 15.17
N MET A 94 -15.43 -3.34 14.62
CA MET A 94 -14.93 -2.53 13.51
C MET A 94 -15.75 -2.73 12.23
N VAL A 95 -16.09 -3.97 11.89
CA VAL A 95 -16.91 -4.30 10.72
C VAL A 95 -18.34 -3.83 10.91
N ALA A 96 -18.94 -4.05 12.08
CA ALA A 96 -20.30 -3.62 12.39
C ALA A 96 -20.43 -2.10 12.23
N CYS A 97 -19.47 -1.35 12.78
CA CYS A 97 -19.41 0.09 12.65
C CYS A 97 -19.43 0.56 11.17
N TYR A 98 -18.72 -0.13 10.26
CA TYR A 98 -18.76 0.24 8.84
C TYR A 98 -20.11 -0.06 8.20
N PHE A 99 -20.69 -1.24 8.48
CA PHE A 99 -21.99 -1.66 7.96
C PHE A 99 -23.15 -0.77 8.45
N ASP A 100 -23.07 -0.29 9.69
CA ASP A 100 -24.12 0.52 10.30
C ASP A 100 -24.06 2.00 9.85
N GLU A 101 -22.86 2.54 9.64
CA GLU A 101 -22.65 4.00 9.40
C GLU A 101 -22.53 4.36 7.92
N ILE A 102 -22.10 3.45 7.05
CA ILE A 102 -21.94 3.74 5.62
C ILE A 102 -23.25 3.49 4.89
N ASP A 103 -23.94 4.57 4.56
CA ASP A 103 -25.09 4.53 3.66
C ASP A 103 -24.69 4.98 2.24
N ASN A 104 -24.99 4.14 1.25
CA ASN A 104 -24.78 4.44 -0.18
C ASN A 104 -26.11 4.69 -0.92
N SER A 105 -27.24 4.85 -0.21
CA SER A 105 -28.57 4.95 -0.81
C SER A 105 -28.74 6.10 -1.82
N ASP A 106 -27.94 7.16 -1.73
CA ASP A 106 -27.94 8.30 -2.65
C ASP A 106 -27.01 8.12 -3.87
N LEU A 107 -26.36 6.97 -4.01
CA LEU A 107 -25.34 6.69 -5.02
C LEU A 107 -25.64 5.41 -5.81
N GLU A 108 -25.47 5.51 -7.12
CA GLU A 108 -25.24 4.35 -7.97
C GLU A 108 -23.76 3.97 -7.88
N ILE A 109 -23.44 2.80 -7.34
CA ILE A 109 -22.05 2.34 -7.26
C ILE A 109 -21.57 1.87 -8.63
N ILE A 110 -20.58 2.58 -9.17
CA ILE A 110 -20.03 2.35 -10.51
C ILE A 110 -18.87 1.36 -10.49
N ALA A 111 -18.03 1.45 -9.46
CA ALA A 111 -16.82 0.65 -9.33
C ALA A 111 -16.52 0.36 -7.86
N ILE A 112 -16.10 -0.86 -7.57
CA ILE A 112 -15.63 -1.31 -6.24
C ILE A 112 -14.37 -2.13 -6.46
N GLU A 113 -13.31 -1.80 -5.73
CA GLU A 113 -12.00 -2.46 -5.82
C GLU A 113 -11.51 -2.59 -7.28
N GLU A 114 -11.80 -1.57 -8.11
CA GLU A 114 -11.51 -1.59 -9.55
C GLU A 114 -10.01 -1.36 -9.78
N GLU A 115 -9.34 -2.41 -10.24
CA GLU A 115 -7.96 -2.32 -10.73
C GLU A 115 -7.92 -1.63 -12.09
N TRP A 116 -6.87 -0.82 -12.30
CA TRP A 116 -6.66 -0.12 -13.55
C TRP A 116 -5.18 -0.05 -13.92
N SER A 117 -4.93 0.14 -15.21
CA SER A 117 -3.60 0.52 -15.72
C SER A 117 -3.70 1.45 -16.91
N TYR A 118 -2.71 2.32 -17.04
CA TYR A 118 -2.64 3.32 -18.09
C TYR A 118 -1.18 3.49 -18.52
N GLU A 119 -0.88 3.30 -19.80
CA GLU A 119 0.47 3.57 -20.33
C GLU A 119 0.70 5.09 -20.36
N TYR A 120 1.51 5.58 -19.43
CA TYR A 120 1.75 7.01 -19.23
C TYR A 120 2.92 7.53 -20.06
N LEU A 121 3.98 6.75 -20.14
CA LEU A 121 5.10 6.90 -21.08
C LEU A 121 5.38 5.54 -21.71
N PRO A 122 6.13 5.45 -22.83
CA PRO A 122 6.48 4.17 -23.41
C PRO A 122 7.07 3.23 -22.36
N ARG A 123 6.38 2.11 -22.10
CA ARG A 123 6.78 1.08 -21.11
C ARG A 123 6.74 1.50 -19.64
N VAL A 124 6.08 2.62 -19.33
CA VAL A 124 5.82 3.08 -17.97
C VAL A 124 4.30 3.17 -17.78
N PHE A 125 3.78 2.31 -16.94
CA PHE A 125 2.37 2.18 -16.65
C PHE A 125 2.07 2.79 -15.28
N LEU A 126 1.11 3.71 -15.23
CA LEU A 126 0.46 4.05 -13.98
C LEU A 126 -0.61 3.00 -13.70
N CYS A 127 -0.75 2.58 -12.45
CA CYS A 127 -1.74 1.58 -12.07
C CYS A 127 -2.25 1.81 -10.65
N GLY A 128 -3.27 1.06 -10.25
CA GLY A 128 -3.75 1.07 -8.89
C GLY A 128 -5.05 0.30 -8.75
N ARG A 129 -5.62 0.39 -7.54
CA ARG A 129 -6.93 -0.16 -7.20
C ARG A 129 -7.71 0.86 -6.40
N LYS A 130 -8.87 1.26 -6.91
CA LYS A 130 -9.74 2.24 -6.25
C LYS A 130 -10.74 1.50 -5.38
N ASP A 131 -10.91 1.94 -4.14
CA ASP A 131 -11.84 1.28 -3.22
C ASP A 131 -13.29 1.39 -3.71
N LYS A 132 -13.76 2.62 -4.01
CA LYS A 132 -15.14 2.83 -4.47
C LYS A 132 -15.31 4.11 -5.32
N VAL A 133 -16.10 4.01 -6.39
CA VAL A 133 -16.59 5.16 -7.19
C VAL A 133 -18.11 5.08 -7.28
N GLY A 134 -18.79 6.16 -6.90
CA GLY A 134 -20.25 6.30 -7.02
C GLY A 134 -20.65 7.39 -8.00
N ARG A 135 -21.91 7.36 -8.45
CA ARG A 135 -22.55 8.39 -9.27
C ARG A 135 -23.86 8.82 -8.62
N ARG A 136 -24.03 10.13 -8.41
CA ARG A 136 -25.29 10.71 -7.92
C ARG A 136 -26.35 10.73 -9.03
N ALA A 137 -27.61 10.88 -8.64
CA ALA A 137 -28.71 11.09 -9.59
C ALA A 137 -28.53 12.34 -10.49
N SER A 138 -27.75 13.35 -10.05
CA SER A 138 -27.36 14.51 -10.86
C SER A 138 -26.40 14.19 -12.01
N GLY A 139 -25.81 12.98 -12.01
CA GLY A 139 -24.74 12.58 -12.93
C GLY A 139 -23.33 12.83 -12.39
N ASP A 140 -23.21 13.47 -11.24
CA ASP A 140 -21.92 13.78 -10.60
C ASP A 140 -21.23 12.52 -10.06
N TYR A 141 -19.93 12.36 -10.35
CA TYR A 141 -19.11 11.28 -9.82
C TYR A 141 -18.51 11.62 -8.46
N VAL A 142 -18.46 10.63 -7.57
CA VAL A 142 -17.83 10.73 -6.25
C VAL A 142 -16.80 9.61 -6.12
N LEU A 143 -15.56 9.99 -5.82
CA LEU A 143 -14.46 9.06 -5.54
C LEU A 143 -14.31 8.88 -4.03
N PHE A 144 -14.20 7.64 -3.59
CA PHE A 144 -14.00 7.27 -2.20
C PHE A 144 -12.70 6.50 -2.02
N ASP A 145 -12.07 6.71 -0.87
CA ASP A 145 -10.92 5.94 -0.40
C ASP A 145 -11.14 5.63 1.08
N LEU A 146 -11.19 4.34 1.40
CA LEU A 146 -11.30 3.81 2.73
C LEU A 146 -9.90 3.77 3.36
N LYS A 147 -9.84 4.19 4.62
CA LYS A 147 -8.62 4.15 5.42
C LYS A 147 -8.95 3.67 6.82
N THR A 148 -7.99 2.99 7.43
CA THR A 148 -8.01 2.71 8.86
C THR A 148 -7.01 3.61 9.58
N ALA A 149 -7.41 4.21 10.69
CA ALA A 149 -6.55 5.11 11.46
C ALA A 149 -6.61 4.79 12.94
N SER A 150 -5.58 5.22 13.68
CA SER A 150 -5.62 5.27 15.14
C SER A 150 -5.70 6.73 15.56
N GLU A 151 -6.65 7.06 16.43
CA GLU A 151 -6.73 8.39 17.03
C GLU A 151 -5.56 8.58 18.02
N ILE A 152 -4.50 9.25 17.57
CA ILE A 152 -3.32 9.56 18.39
C ILE A 152 -3.16 11.08 18.47
N GLY A 153 -3.37 11.63 19.66
CA GLY A 153 -3.19 13.06 19.93
C GLY A 153 -4.43 13.92 19.64
N LYS A 154 -4.39 15.18 20.09
CA LYS A 154 -5.53 16.11 19.99
C LYS A 154 -5.80 16.60 18.56
N ASN A 155 -4.77 16.63 17.71
CA ASN A 155 -4.84 17.17 16.35
C ASN A 155 -4.91 16.09 15.28
N TRP A 156 -5.22 14.85 15.66
CA TRP A 156 -5.12 13.68 14.77
C TRP A 156 -5.91 13.86 13.47
N LYS A 157 -7.11 14.47 13.50
CA LYS A 157 -7.94 14.71 12.29
C LYS A 157 -7.23 15.63 11.29
N ALA A 158 -6.67 16.74 11.77
CA ALA A 158 -5.97 17.69 10.92
C ALA A 158 -4.67 17.10 10.37
N GLU A 159 -3.93 16.36 11.20
CA GLU A 159 -2.72 15.65 10.79
C GLU A 159 -3.03 14.55 9.76
N PHE A 160 -4.10 13.79 9.97
CA PHE A 160 -4.57 12.74 9.07
C PHE A 160 -4.99 13.32 7.72
N ARG A 161 -5.87 14.33 7.71
CA ARG A 161 -6.25 15.06 6.49
C ARG A 161 -5.01 15.58 5.76
N GLY A 162 -4.12 16.25 6.48
CA GLY A 162 -2.88 16.76 5.91
C GLY A 162 -1.99 15.66 5.32
N SER A 163 -1.99 14.46 5.90
CA SER A 163 -1.26 13.31 5.35
C SER A 163 -1.90 12.78 4.06
N MET A 164 -3.24 12.70 3.99
CA MET A 164 -3.95 12.28 2.78
C MET A 164 -3.74 13.26 1.61
N LEU A 165 -3.68 14.56 1.90
CA LEU A 165 -3.39 15.59 0.88
C LEU A 165 -1.94 15.59 0.38
N ARG A 166 -1.01 15.00 1.13
CA ARG A 166 0.39 14.82 0.70
C ARG A 166 0.62 13.49 -0.01
N ASP A 167 -0.31 12.55 0.13
CA ASP A 167 -0.25 11.27 -0.56
C ASP A 167 -0.66 11.44 -2.03
N PHE A 168 -0.01 10.67 -2.91
CA PHE A 168 -0.36 10.63 -4.33
C PHE A 168 -1.62 9.78 -4.57
N GLY A 169 -2.03 8.91 -3.64
CA GLY A 169 -3.15 7.97 -3.78
C GLY A 169 -4.40 8.56 -4.43
N LEU A 170 -5.11 9.40 -3.69
CA LEU A 170 -6.38 9.97 -4.14
C LEU A 170 -6.24 10.87 -5.37
N ALA A 171 -5.16 11.65 -5.45
CA ALA A 171 -4.93 12.51 -6.60
C ALA A 171 -4.63 11.70 -7.87
N LEU A 172 -3.95 10.56 -7.76
CA LEU A 172 -3.70 9.63 -8.86
C LEU A 172 -5.00 8.97 -9.34
N TYR A 173 -5.88 8.59 -8.41
CA TYR A 173 -7.19 8.04 -8.75
C TYR A 173 -8.10 9.08 -9.41
N ASP A 174 -8.15 10.30 -8.88
CA ASP A 174 -8.86 11.43 -9.51
C ASP A 174 -8.32 11.72 -10.93
N TRP A 175 -7.00 11.73 -11.08
CA TRP A 175 -6.35 11.87 -12.38
C TRP A 175 -6.77 10.75 -13.34
N HIS A 176 -6.75 9.48 -12.91
CA HIS A 176 -7.18 8.36 -13.74
C HIS A 176 -8.64 8.49 -14.17
N GLU A 177 -9.55 8.78 -13.24
CA GLU A 177 -10.98 8.94 -13.54
C GLU A 177 -11.21 10.05 -14.58
N SER A 178 -10.42 11.12 -14.53
CA SER A 178 -10.49 12.19 -15.54
C SER A 178 -10.11 11.72 -16.96
N ARG A 179 -9.22 10.73 -17.08
CA ARG A 179 -8.78 10.17 -18.37
C ARG A 179 -9.80 9.22 -18.99
N ILE A 180 -10.69 8.64 -18.19
CA ILE A 180 -11.77 7.77 -18.65
C ILE A 180 -13.14 8.47 -18.63
N LEU A 181 -13.16 9.80 -18.60
CA LEU A 181 -14.36 10.65 -18.64
C LEU A 181 -15.33 10.45 -17.44
N ARG A 182 -14.83 9.97 -16.29
CA ARG A 182 -15.56 9.83 -15.02
C ARG A 182 -15.15 10.88 -14.00
N VAL A 183 -14.97 12.13 -14.43
CA VAL A 183 -14.34 13.20 -13.63
C VAL A 183 -15.07 13.39 -12.29
N PRO A 184 -14.45 13.07 -11.13
CA PRO A 184 -15.09 13.23 -9.84
C PRO A 184 -15.37 14.70 -9.53
N SER A 185 -16.57 15.05 -9.08
CA SER A 185 -16.82 16.40 -8.54
C SER A 185 -16.54 16.46 -7.04
N THR A 186 -16.57 15.31 -6.37
CA THR A 186 -16.26 15.16 -4.95
C THR A 186 -15.29 14.01 -4.74
N VAL A 187 -14.31 14.23 -3.86
CA VAL A 187 -13.40 13.19 -3.36
C VAL A 187 -13.59 13.09 -1.86
N LYS A 188 -13.82 11.87 -1.36
CA LYS A 188 -14.07 11.59 0.05
C LYS A 188 -13.10 10.55 0.59
N VAL A 189 -12.75 10.69 1.86
CA VAL A 189 -12.12 9.63 2.64
C VAL A 189 -13.12 9.10 3.65
N GLU A 190 -13.34 7.79 3.64
CA GLU A 190 -14.03 7.06 4.71
C GLU A 190 -12.95 6.56 5.67
N CYS A 191 -12.88 7.12 6.87
CA CYS A 191 -11.86 6.74 7.85
C CYS A 191 -12.49 5.93 8.97
N LEU A 192 -12.24 4.62 8.99
CA LEU A 192 -12.52 3.79 10.16
C LEU A 192 -11.46 4.05 11.24
N VAL A 193 -11.87 4.73 12.30
CA VAL A 193 -11.04 4.97 13.47
C VAL A 193 -11.08 3.72 14.33
N LYS A 194 -9.94 3.02 14.41
CA LYS A 194 -9.76 1.83 15.24
C LYS A 194 -9.97 2.14 16.72
N PRO A 195 -10.41 1.17 17.52
CA PRO A 195 -10.62 1.37 18.94
C PRO A 195 -9.30 1.74 19.63
N TYR A 196 -9.39 2.65 20.60
CA TYR A 196 -8.22 3.12 21.33
C TYR A 196 -8.58 3.50 22.76
N LYS A 197 -7.99 2.80 23.73
CA LYS A 197 -8.30 2.92 25.16
C LYS A 197 -9.78 2.61 25.41
N THR A 198 -10.56 3.62 25.80
CA THR A 198 -12.00 3.50 26.11
C THR A 198 -12.88 3.98 24.96
N LYS A 199 -12.31 4.24 23.78
CA LYS A 199 -13.04 4.73 22.61
C LYS A 199 -13.37 3.56 21.70
N GLU A 200 -14.67 3.42 21.43
CA GLU A 200 -15.21 2.47 20.45
C GLU A 200 -14.76 2.82 19.01
N PRO A 201 -14.80 1.84 18.09
CA PRO A 201 -14.65 2.09 16.67
C PRO A 201 -15.69 3.10 16.18
N ARG A 202 -15.33 3.92 15.18
CA ARG A 202 -16.26 4.85 14.53
C ARG A 202 -15.82 5.18 13.10
N ILE A 203 -16.76 5.62 12.27
CA ILE A 203 -16.48 6.18 10.94
C ILE A 203 -16.37 7.69 11.02
N GLU A 204 -15.38 8.24 10.32
CA GLU A 204 -15.24 9.68 10.08
C GLU A 204 -15.11 9.90 8.58
N ILE A 205 -16.04 10.67 7.99
CA ILE A 205 -16.04 10.97 6.55
C ILE A 205 -15.48 12.36 6.34
N PHE A 206 -14.48 12.47 5.46
CA PHE A 206 -13.84 13.73 5.12
C PHE A 206 -13.98 14.06 3.64
N ASP A 207 -14.56 15.21 3.31
CA ASP A 207 -14.48 15.75 1.95
C ASP A 207 -13.11 16.38 1.72
N LEU A 208 -12.49 16.10 0.58
CA LEU A 208 -11.18 16.62 0.16
C LEU A 208 -11.27 17.45 -1.12
N PRO A 209 -11.95 18.62 -1.11
CA PRO A 209 -12.06 19.50 -2.27
C PRO A 209 -10.70 20.00 -2.78
N GLU A 210 -9.66 19.97 -1.94
CA GLU A 210 -8.30 20.30 -2.34
C GLU A 210 -7.81 19.40 -3.49
N ILE A 211 -8.18 18.12 -3.51
CA ILE A 211 -7.75 17.17 -4.55
C ILE A 211 -8.23 17.65 -5.93
N THR A 212 -9.51 18.00 -6.04
CA THR A 212 -10.09 18.48 -7.31
C THR A 212 -9.56 19.87 -7.69
N ALA A 213 -9.31 20.74 -6.69
CA ALA A 213 -8.73 22.07 -6.91
C ALA A 213 -7.27 22.03 -7.41
N TYR A 214 -6.50 20.99 -7.09
CA TYR A 214 -5.07 20.89 -7.42
C TYR A 214 -4.73 20.04 -8.65
N ARG A 215 -5.70 19.56 -9.42
CA ARG A 215 -5.49 18.70 -10.62
C ARG A 215 -4.33 19.14 -11.53
N LYS A 216 -4.31 20.41 -11.94
CA LYS A 216 -3.25 20.95 -12.81
C LYS A 216 -1.86 20.87 -12.17
N ARG A 217 -1.77 21.16 -10.87
CA ARG A 217 -0.50 21.06 -10.13
C ARG A 217 -0.08 19.61 -9.95
N PHE A 218 -1.05 18.72 -9.68
CA PHE A 218 -0.81 17.30 -9.55
C PHE A 218 -0.24 16.71 -10.84
N GLU A 219 -0.77 17.06 -12.01
CA GLU A 219 -0.24 16.59 -13.30
C GLU A 219 1.24 16.95 -13.50
N GLN A 220 1.63 18.17 -13.12
CA GLN A 220 3.02 18.62 -13.20
C GLN A 220 3.91 17.84 -12.21
N GLN A 221 3.43 17.63 -10.99
CA GLN A 221 4.13 16.85 -9.98
C GLN A 221 4.29 15.39 -10.41
N LEU A 222 3.22 14.76 -10.89
CA LEU A 222 3.22 13.40 -11.40
C LEU A 222 4.22 13.25 -12.56
N ALA A 223 4.19 14.15 -13.53
CA ALA A 223 5.14 14.14 -14.64
C ALA A 223 6.60 14.27 -14.14
N TRP A 224 6.86 15.16 -13.20
CA TRP A 224 8.19 15.32 -12.61
C TRP A 224 8.67 14.05 -11.89
N VAL A 225 7.84 13.49 -10.99
CA VAL A 225 8.21 12.30 -10.21
C VAL A 225 8.39 11.08 -11.10
N VAL A 226 7.49 10.85 -12.06
CA VAL A 226 7.61 9.70 -12.97
C VAL A 226 8.89 9.79 -13.81
N ASN A 227 9.22 10.97 -14.35
CA ASN A 227 10.48 11.16 -15.08
C ASN A 227 11.70 10.94 -14.18
N GLU A 228 11.63 11.35 -12.92
CA GLU A 228 12.70 11.09 -11.95
C GLU A 228 12.86 9.58 -11.68
N ILE A 229 11.77 8.85 -11.44
CA ILE A 229 11.81 7.39 -11.25
C ILE A 229 12.44 6.71 -12.48
N VAL A 230 12.02 7.09 -13.69
CA VAL A 230 12.55 6.56 -14.95
C VAL A 230 14.04 6.86 -15.06
N HIS A 231 14.48 8.07 -14.71
CA HIS A 231 15.90 8.40 -14.67
C HIS A 231 16.65 7.47 -13.70
N TYR A 232 16.13 7.27 -12.48
CA TYR A 232 16.79 6.39 -11.51
C TYR A 232 16.90 4.94 -11.98
N HIS A 233 15.80 4.43 -12.52
CA HIS A 233 15.72 3.08 -13.06
C HIS A 233 16.70 2.84 -14.23
N ASN A 234 16.92 3.85 -15.08
CA ASN A 234 17.84 3.75 -16.21
C ASN A 234 19.30 3.90 -15.82
N TYR A 235 19.64 4.93 -15.04
CA TYR A 235 21.01 5.40 -14.89
C TYR A 235 21.70 4.92 -13.61
N TYR A 236 20.94 4.54 -12.57
CA TYR A 236 21.51 4.06 -11.30
C TYR A 236 21.31 2.56 -11.07
N LYS A 237 20.86 1.79 -12.08
CA LYS A 237 20.56 0.35 -11.93
C LYS A 237 21.69 -0.47 -11.27
N ASP A 238 22.94 -0.12 -11.53
CA ASP A 238 24.13 -0.83 -11.05
C ASP A 238 24.68 -0.27 -9.72
N GLN A 239 24.07 0.81 -9.18
CA GLN A 239 24.50 1.44 -7.94
C GLN A 239 23.70 0.92 -6.75
N HIS A 240 24.40 0.46 -5.71
CA HIS A 240 23.77 -0.10 -4.51
C HIS A 240 24.44 0.42 -3.23
N PRO A 241 23.76 1.22 -2.40
CA PRO A 241 22.38 1.70 -2.55
C PRO A 241 22.22 2.79 -3.62
N TRP A 242 21.00 3.02 -4.10
CA TRP A 242 20.71 4.18 -4.97
C TRP A 242 21.02 5.50 -4.26
N PRO A 243 21.46 6.56 -4.99
CA PRO A 243 21.66 7.88 -4.40
C PRO A 243 20.40 8.41 -3.72
N MET A 244 20.50 8.72 -2.43
CA MET A 244 19.41 9.23 -1.61
C MET A 244 19.43 10.76 -1.58
N ALA A 245 18.28 11.41 -1.75
CA ALA A 245 18.19 12.86 -1.60
C ALA A 245 18.21 13.30 -0.13
N GLN A 246 17.58 12.54 0.77
CA GLN A 246 17.52 12.75 2.24
C GLN A 246 17.04 11.44 2.91
N GLY A 247 17.49 11.14 4.13
CA GLY A 247 17.10 9.92 4.85
C GLY A 247 16.16 10.19 6.02
N GLN A 248 14.87 9.80 5.90
CA GLN A 248 13.95 9.70 7.05
C GLN A 248 13.99 8.30 7.67
N CYS A 249 15.18 7.75 7.89
CA CYS A 249 15.31 6.36 8.31
C CYS A 249 14.98 6.12 9.80
N LEU A 250 14.69 7.17 10.57
CA LEU A 250 14.26 7.09 11.97
C LEU A 250 12.91 7.81 12.11
N THR A 251 11.88 7.06 12.48
CA THR A 251 10.54 7.58 12.71
C THR A 251 10.17 7.45 14.19
N LYS A 252 9.06 8.06 14.61
CA LYS A 252 8.48 7.85 15.95
C LYS A 252 8.08 6.40 16.23
N TYR A 253 8.00 5.56 15.19
CA TYR A 253 7.67 4.14 15.29
C TYR A 253 8.89 3.22 15.20
N GLY A 254 10.10 3.79 15.17
CA GLY A 254 11.36 3.05 15.07
C GLY A 254 12.09 3.27 13.75
N PRO A 255 13.19 2.53 13.53
CA PRO A 255 13.96 2.60 12.31
C PRO A 255 13.16 2.10 11.11
N CYS A 256 13.41 2.68 9.95
CA CYS A 256 12.91 2.18 8.67
C CYS A 256 13.37 0.73 8.45
N GLU A 257 12.47 -0.11 7.95
CA GLU A 257 12.75 -1.53 7.62
C GLU A 257 13.90 -1.71 6.60
N TYR A 258 14.25 -0.66 5.85
CA TYR A 258 15.34 -0.64 4.88
C TYR A 258 16.62 0.05 5.38
N LEU A 259 16.64 0.51 6.63
CA LEU A 259 17.78 1.23 7.23
C LEU A 259 19.08 0.42 7.09
N LYS A 260 19.03 -0.90 7.32
CA LYS A 260 20.22 -1.76 7.26
C LYS A 260 20.84 -1.79 5.86
N VAL A 261 20.03 -1.97 4.82
CA VAL A 261 20.53 -1.97 3.44
C VAL A 261 21.06 -0.59 3.06
N CYS A 262 20.37 0.48 3.47
CA CYS A 262 20.78 1.85 3.17
C CYS A 262 22.13 2.22 3.81
N CYS A 263 22.36 1.82 5.07
CA CYS A 263 23.55 2.22 5.83
C CYS A 263 24.73 1.25 5.70
N PHE A 264 24.47 -0.05 5.58
CA PHE A 264 25.50 -1.09 5.62
C PHE A 264 25.65 -1.85 4.29
N GLY A 265 24.86 -1.48 3.28
CA GLY A 265 24.89 -2.10 1.96
C GLY A 265 24.25 -3.50 1.93
N ARG A 266 24.52 -4.21 0.83
CA ARG A 266 23.89 -5.50 0.49
C ARG A 266 24.77 -6.68 0.87
N SER A 267 24.85 -7.02 2.15
CA SER A 267 25.45 -8.31 2.56
C SER A 267 24.42 -9.44 2.51
N ASN A 268 24.87 -10.69 2.30
CA ASN A 268 23.97 -11.85 2.34
C ASN A 268 23.18 -11.95 3.67
N LYS A 269 23.81 -11.56 4.78
CA LYS A 269 23.17 -11.50 6.10
C LYS A 269 22.04 -10.47 6.17
N ILE A 270 22.22 -9.31 5.53
CA ILE A 270 21.17 -8.28 5.50
C ILE A 270 20.06 -8.71 4.54
N LEU A 271 20.40 -9.21 3.36
CA LEU A 271 19.40 -9.64 2.36
C LEU A 271 18.57 -10.84 2.83
N SER A 272 19.09 -11.69 3.73
CA SER A 272 18.30 -12.78 4.33
C SER A 272 17.16 -12.31 5.24
N GLU A 273 17.10 -11.02 5.58
CA GLU A 273 15.97 -10.43 6.33
C GLU A 273 14.82 -9.98 5.41
N TYR A 274 14.95 -10.19 4.09
CA TYR A 274 13.95 -9.84 3.09
C TYR A 274 13.41 -11.09 2.38
N ILE A 275 12.15 -11.04 2.00
CA ILE A 275 11.45 -12.11 1.28
C ILE A 275 10.89 -11.57 -0.05
N PRO A 276 10.59 -12.46 -1.01
CA PRO A 276 9.83 -12.07 -2.19
C PRO A 276 8.51 -11.40 -1.79
N ARG A 277 8.20 -10.27 -2.40
CA ARG A 277 6.94 -9.58 -2.17
C ARG A 277 5.81 -10.31 -2.88
N THR A 278 4.73 -10.55 -2.15
CA THR A 278 3.45 -10.96 -2.72
C THR A 278 2.83 -9.75 -3.42
N GLU A 279 2.70 -9.82 -4.74
CA GLU A 279 2.08 -8.75 -5.50
C GLU A 279 0.58 -8.67 -5.18
N HIS A 280 0.15 -7.47 -4.81
CA HIS A 280 -1.24 -7.18 -4.52
C HIS A 280 -2.05 -6.95 -5.80
N LEU A 281 -1.48 -6.29 -6.82
CA LEU A 281 -2.19 -5.95 -8.06
C LEU A 281 -2.14 -7.08 -9.07
N GLU A 282 -3.30 -7.56 -9.51
CA GLU A 282 -3.40 -8.60 -10.54
C GLU A 282 -2.76 -8.14 -11.86
N VAL A 283 -2.94 -6.87 -12.21
CA VAL A 283 -2.32 -6.27 -13.41
C VAL A 283 -0.79 -6.37 -13.43
N ARG A 284 -0.14 -6.42 -12.26
CA ARG A 284 1.30 -6.65 -12.14
C ARG A 284 1.65 -8.13 -12.19
N ARG A 285 0.86 -9.00 -11.52
CA ARG A 285 1.07 -10.46 -11.52
C ARG A 285 1.10 -11.08 -12.91
N GLN A 286 0.18 -10.66 -13.79
CA GLN A 286 0.06 -11.21 -15.14
C GLN A 286 1.26 -10.93 -16.04
N ARG A 287 2.15 -10.00 -15.64
CA ARG A 287 3.26 -9.53 -16.46
C ARG A 287 4.63 -9.74 -15.82
N GLU A 288 4.68 -10.07 -14.54
CA GLU A 288 5.92 -10.52 -13.90
C GLU A 288 6.30 -11.90 -14.46
N VAL A 289 7.36 -11.95 -15.26
CA VAL A 289 8.07 -13.19 -15.59
C VAL A 289 8.64 -13.73 -14.27
N PRO A 290 8.41 -15.01 -13.91
CA PRO A 290 8.74 -15.51 -12.58
C PRO A 290 10.19 -15.19 -12.17
N ALA A 291 10.33 -14.57 -10.99
CA ALA A 291 11.60 -14.13 -10.37
C ALA A 291 12.57 -15.28 -10.01
N ASP A 292 12.27 -16.50 -10.46
CA ASP A 292 12.96 -17.75 -10.15
C ASP A 292 14.41 -17.82 -10.65
N SER A 293 14.95 -16.82 -11.35
CA SER A 293 16.36 -16.86 -11.76
C SER A 293 17.32 -16.29 -10.70
N ALA A 294 17.00 -15.15 -10.08
CA ALA A 294 17.95 -14.44 -9.22
C ALA A 294 18.09 -15.03 -7.81
N LEU A 295 16.98 -15.44 -7.20
CA LEU A 295 16.95 -16.02 -5.85
C LEU A 295 17.42 -17.48 -5.84
N ASN A 296 17.10 -18.24 -6.90
CA ASN A 296 17.63 -19.59 -7.07
C ASN A 296 19.14 -19.57 -7.29
N GLU A 297 19.69 -18.62 -8.06
CA GLU A 297 21.15 -18.48 -8.17
C GLU A 297 21.83 -18.15 -6.84
N ALA A 298 21.29 -17.23 -6.03
CA ALA A 298 21.87 -16.86 -4.75
C ALA A 298 21.81 -18.01 -3.73
N ASN A 299 20.68 -18.72 -3.67
CA ASN A 299 20.50 -19.89 -2.81
C ASN A 299 21.36 -21.08 -3.26
N GLN A 300 21.50 -21.30 -4.57
CA GLN A 300 22.33 -22.36 -5.14
C GLN A 300 23.83 -22.06 -4.90
N LYS A 301 24.29 -20.82 -5.14
CA LYS A 301 25.66 -20.39 -4.83
C LYS A 301 25.98 -20.42 -3.34
N GLY A 302 24.99 -20.19 -2.47
CA GLY A 302 25.12 -20.33 -1.02
C GLY A 302 25.28 -21.79 -0.57
N ARG A 303 24.47 -22.71 -1.14
CA ARG A 303 24.56 -24.16 -0.87
C ARG A 303 25.87 -24.77 -1.38
N GLU A 304 26.34 -24.37 -2.56
CA GLU A 304 27.60 -24.85 -3.15
C GLU A 304 28.83 -24.42 -2.33
N ARG A 305 28.86 -23.19 -1.79
CA ARG A 305 29.95 -22.74 -0.91
C ARG A 305 30.03 -23.53 0.40
N ASN A 306 28.88 -23.80 1.02
CA ASN A 306 28.83 -24.62 2.24
C ASN A 306 29.24 -26.08 1.97
N HIS A 307 28.92 -26.62 0.79
CA HIS A 307 29.33 -27.96 0.42
C HIS A 307 30.84 -28.07 0.17
N ASN A 308 31.46 -27.05 -0.45
CA ASN A 308 32.91 -27.03 -0.69
C ASN A 308 33.73 -26.81 0.60
N TRP A 309 33.25 -25.96 1.52
CA TRP A 309 33.91 -25.76 2.81
C TRP A 309 34.00 -27.05 3.64
N ASN A 310 32.93 -27.85 3.63
CA ASN A 310 32.91 -29.16 4.31
C ASN A 310 33.79 -30.24 3.65
N LYS A 311 34.15 -30.08 2.37
CA LYS A 311 35.08 -30.98 1.67
C LYS A 311 36.55 -30.61 1.90
N SER A 312 36.86 -29.34 2.15
CA SER A 312 38.22 -28.87 2.41
C SER A 312 38.69 -29.10 3.86
N HIS A 313 37.83 -29.59 4.75
CA HIS A 313 38.12 -29.82 6.17
C HIS A 313 37.91 -31.29 6.59
N LYS A 314 37.90 -32.20 5.61
CA LYS A 314 38.03 -33.64 5.79
C LYS A 314 39.30 -34.10 5.09
#